data_AF-A0A2I2L6J2-F1
#
_entry.id   AF-A0A2I2L6J2-F1
#
_cell.length_a   1.000
_cell.length_b   1.000
_cell.length_c   1.000
_cell.angle_alpha   90.00
_cell.angle_beta   90.00
_cell.angle_gamma   90.00
#
_symmetry.space_group_name_H-M   'P 1'
#
loop_
_entity.id
_entity.type
_entity.pdbx_description
1 polymer ?
#
loop_
_entity_poly.entity_id
_entity_poly.type
_entity_poly.pdbx_seq_one_letter_code
_entity_poly.pdbx_strand_id
1 'polypeptide(L)'
;MSLMVVSVACVGFFLVQRACPHTGGQDKTFLSARPSAVVPQGGHVTLQCHYRRGFNNFTNFTLYKDDRSHVPIFLGRIFQESFLIGPVTPAHAGTYRCRGSYPHSPTEWSALSDPLAIMVTGVHRKPSLLALPGPLVKSGETVTLQCSSDTVFGHFFLHSEVTFEELLHLVGELHGGGSQANYSINSTTSDLAETFRCYGSVTHSPYVLSAPSDPLNIVITGKYEKPSLSAQPGPTVQAGENVILSCSSRCSFDMYHLSREGEARELSLSAVPSINGTFQADFPLGPATHGGTYRCFGSFRTAPYKWSDPSDPLPVSVTGNPSRSWPSPTEPSSKTGIPQTPACSDWDLSGHDPLHHLLLSPASLVLQQKECCCNGPRACGGQNSESGGL
;
A
#
# COMPACT_ATOMS: atom_id res chain seq x y z
N MET A 1 16.09 -4.36 -91.86
CA MET A 1 16.13 -5.17 -90.62
C MET A 1 15.76 -4.25 -89.47
N SER A 2 14.55 -4.37 -88.93
CA SER A 2 14.13 -3.61 -87.75
C SER A 2 13.55 -4.61 -86.76
N LEU A 3 14.31 -4.89 -85.70
CA LEU A 3 14.00 -5.88 -84.68
C LEU A 3 13.06 -5.27 -83.63
N MET A 4 11.95 -5.97 -83.40
CA MET A 4 11.09 -5.86 -82.23
C MET A 4 11.87 -6.27 -80.97
N VAL A 5 11.87 -5.47 -79.90
CA VAL A 5 12.12 -5.97 -78.53
C VAL A 5 11.27 -5.22 -77.50
N VAL A 6 10.17 -5.89 -77.14
CA VAL A 6 9.63 -6.20 -75.81
C VAL A 6 9.86 -5.20 -74.66
N SER A 7 8.72 -4.68 -74.19
CA SER A 7 8.44 -4.02 -72.91
C SER A 7 8.89 -4.84 -71.69
N VAL A 8 9.65 -4.22 -70.79
CA VAL A 8 9.84 -4.67 -69.40
C VAL A 8 9.52 -3.50 -68.48
N ALA A 9 8.36 -3.56 -67.86
CA ALA A 9 7.97 -2.68 -66.76
C ALA A 9 8.72 -3.12 -65.49
N CYS A 10 9.79 -2.40 -65.14
CA CYS A 10 10.37 -2.47 -63.79
C CYS A 10 9.69 -1.41 -62.93
N VAL A 11 8.69 -1.83 -62.14
CA VAL A 11 8.17 -1.04 -61.02
C VAL A 11 9.26 -1.04 -59.94
N GLY A 12 10.11 0.00 -59.97
CA GLY A 12 11.05 0.28 -58.91
C GLY A 12 10.29 0.69 -57.66
N PHE A 13 10.04 -0.28 -56.77
CA PHE A 13 9.60 -0.04 -55.40
C PHE A 13 10.74 0.71 -54.70
N PHE A 14 10.66 2.04 -54.65
CA PHE A 14 11.51 2.84 -53.77
C PHE A 14 11.14 2.47 -52.33
N LEU A 15 11.81 1.48 -51.77
CA LEU A 15 12.01 1.42 -50.33
C LEU A 15 12.75 2.70 -49.97
N VAL A 16 12.00 3.70 -49.52
CA VAL A 16 12.52 4.80 -48.73
C VAL A 16 13.06 4.15 -47.46
N GLN A 17 14.29 3.64 -47.56
CA GLN A 17 15.15 3.55 -46.40
C GLN A 17 15.32 4.99 -45.96
N ARG A 18 14.51 5.41 -44.99
CA ARG A 18 14.93 6.42 -44.04
C ARG A 18 16.21 5.86 -43.43
N ALA A 19 17.33 6.16 -44.07
CA ALA A 19 18.59 6.26 -43.39
C ALA A 19 18.35 7.32 -42.31
N CYS A 20 18.01 6.87 -41.11
CA CYS A 20 18.23 7.68 -39.93
C CYS A 20 19.69 8.13 -40.04
N PRO A 21 19.98 9.44 -40.04
CA PRO A 21 21.36 9.85 -39.95
C PRO A 21 21.91 9.18 -38.69
N HIS A 22 22.94 8.35 -38.86
CA HIS A 22 23.79 7.90 -37.77
C HIS A 22 24.40 9.15 -37.14
N THR A 23 23.62 9.78 -36.28
CA THR A 23 24.12 10.69 -35.26
C THR A 23 24.81 9.77 -34.28
N GLY A 24 26.14 9.86 -34.20
CA GLY A 24 26.97 9.04 -33.32
C GLY A 24 26.42 9.09 -31.90
N GLY A 25 25.70 8.04 -31.50
CA GLY A 25 25.24 7.85 -30.14
C GLY A 25 26.44 7.41 -29.34
N GLN A 26 27.03 8.30 -28.55
CA GLN A 26 28.02 7.91 -27.55
C GLN A 26 27.41 6.83 -26.65
N ASP A 27 28.15 5.76 -26.38
CA ASP A 27 27.72 4.71 -25.46
C ASP A 27 27.38 5.35 -24.11
N LYS A 28 26.17 5.09 -23.59
CA LYS A 28 25.68 5.67 -22.33
C LYS A 28 25.57 4.59 -21.26
N THR A 29 26.12 4.86 -20.08
CA THR A 29 26.00 4.00 -18.89
C THR A 29 24.67 4.23 -18.18
N PHE A 30 24.22 3.23 -17.42
CA PHE A 30 23.01 3.27 -16.59
C PHE A 30 23.40 3.20 -15.12
N LEU A 31 22.80 4.06 -14.30
CA LEU A 31 23.00 4.10 -12.86
C LEU A 31 21.69 3.71 -12.16
N SER A 32 21.76 2.77 -11.22
CA SER A 32 20.63 2.36 -10.39
C SER A 32 21.03 2.27 -8.92
N ALA A 33 20.07 2.36 -8.01
CA ALA A 33 20.26 2.17 -6.57
C ALA A 33 19.62 0.85 -6.12
N ARG A 34 20.28 0.16 -5.19
CA ARG A 34 19.76 -1.04 -4.52
C ARG A 34 19.96 -0.94 -3.01
N PRO A 35 18.96 -1.27 -2.17
CA PRO A 35 17.61 -1.72 -2.55
C PRO A 35 16.70 -0.57 -3.03
N SER A 36 16.95 0.68 -2.63
CA SER A 36 16.17 1.85 -3.02
C SER A 36 17.03 3.12 -3.03
N ALA A 37 16.62 4.14 -3.79
CA ALA A 37 17.22 5.47 -3.81
C ALA A 37 16.80 6.33 -2.59
N VAL A 38 15.74 5.93 -1.88
CA VAL A 38 15.29 6.56 -0.63
C VAL A 38 15.81 5.74 0.54
N VAL A 39 16.76 6.30 1.29
CA VAL A 39 17.57 5.56 2.28
C VAL A 39 17.42 6.18 3.66
N PRO A 40 17.11 5.43 4.72
CA PRO A 40 17.11 5.96 6.08
C PRO A 40 18.52 6.32 6.55
N GLN A 41 18.62 7.37 7.35
CA GLN A 41 19.88 7.75 8.01
C GLN A 41 20.46 6.56 8.79
N GLY A 42 21.77 6.33 8.65
CA GLY A 42 22.48 5.16 9.20
C GLY A 42 22.35 3.88 8.36
N GLY A 43 21.48 3.86 7.35
CA GLY A 43 21.32 2.75 6.41
C GLY A 43 22.47 2.64 5.40
N HIS A 44 22.27 1.78 4.39
CA HIS A 44 23.21 1.59 3.30
C HIS A 44 22.48 1.51 1.95
N VAL A 45 23.16 1.92 0.89
CA VAL A 45 22.70 1.79 -0.49
C VAL A 45 23.87 1.43 -1.38
N THR A 46 23.63 0.58 -2.37
CA THR A 46 24.60 0.24 -3.40
C THR A 46 24.18 0.90 -4.71
N LEU A 47 25.04 1.75 -5.26
CA LEU A 47 24.83 2.32 -6.59
C LEU A 47 25.51 1.44 -7.64
N GLN A 48 24.76 0.96 -8.62
CA GLN A 48 25.28 0.08 -9.67
C GLN A 48 25.33 0.82 -11.00
N CYS A 49 26.54 1.02 -11.53
CA CYS A 49 26.78 1.59 -12.84
C CYS A 49 27.07 0.47 -13.85
N HIS A 50 26.18 0.28 -14.83
CA HIS A 50 26.29 -0.84 -15.78
C HIS A 50 26.01 -0.40 -17.22
N TYR A 51 26.43 -1.22 -18.18
CA TYR A 51 26.24 -0.98 -19.60
C TYR A 51 25.40 -2.08 -20.24
N ARG A 52 24.30 -1.71 -20.92
CA ARG A 52 23.30 -2.66 -21.42
C ARG A 52 23.59 -3.21 -22.82
N ARG A 53 24.62 -2.76 -23.54
CA ARG A 53 24.88 -3.17 -24.94
C ARG A 53 26.20 -3.92 -25.08
N GLY A 54 26.12 -5.25 -25.19
CA GLY A 54 27.25 -6.20 -25.13
C GLY A 54 28.26 -6.16 -26.28
N PHE A 55 28.88 -5.01 -26.57
CA PHE A 55 30.04 -4.93 -27.46
C PHE A 55 31.28 -4.32 -26.79
N ASN A 56 31.11 -3.49 -25.76
CA ASN A 56 32.22 -2.83 -25.04
C ASN A 56 32.06 -3.05 -23.52
N ASN A 57 32.84 -3.95 -22.92
CA ASN A 57 32.90 -4.05 -21.46
C ASN A 57 33.69 -2.86 -20.94
N PHE A 58 33.09 -1.85 -20.32
CA PHE A 58 33.86 -0.80 -19.65
C PHE A 58 34.74 -1.41 -18.55
N THR A 59 36.01 -1.00 -18.47
CA THR A 59 36.97 -1.53 -17.48
C THR A 59 36.84 -0.82 -16.14
N ASN A 60 36.66 0.51 -16.17
CA ASN A 60 36.58 1.32 -14.98
C ASN A 60 35.32 2.17 -15.01
N PHE A 61 34.65 2.27 -13.87
CA PHE A 61 33.53 3.17 -13.68
C PHE A 61 33.91 4.29 -12.72
N THR A 62 33.46 5.50 -12.99
CA THR A 62 33.59 6.62 -12.05
C THR A 62 32.21 7.15 -11.73
N LEU A 63 31.97 7.36 -10.44
CA LEU A 63 30.76 7.93 -9.89
C LEU A 63 31.01 9.40 -9.53
N TYR A 64 30.06 10.25 -9.89
CA TYR A 64 30.04 11.69 -9.64
C TYR A 64 28.83 12.03 -8.79
N LYS A 65 28.98 13.02 -7.92
CA LYS A 65 27.88 13.66 -7.20
C LYS A 65 27.80 15.11 -7.66
N ASP A 66 26.61 15.57 -8.05
CA ASP A 66 26.37 16.92 -8.55
C ASP A 66 26.22 17.92 -7.39
N ASP A 67 27.31 18.35 -6.76
CA ASP A 67 27.25 19.34 -5.66
C ASP A 67 27.90 20.70 -6.00
N ARG A 68 27.97 21.03 -7.30
CA ARG A 68 28.70 22.20 -7.85
C ARG A 68 30.21 22.19 -7.57
N SER A 69 30.72 21.24 -6.78
CA SER A 69 32.14 20.95 -6.75
C SER A 69 32.36 19.89 -7.82
N HIS A 70 33.18 20.20 -8.82
CA HIS A 70 33.74 19.18 -9.72
C HIS A 70 34.74 18.28 -8.97
N VAL A 71 34.53 18.04 -7.68
CA VAL A 71 35.36 17.18 -6.85
C VAL A 71 34.73 15.80 -6.91
N PRO A 72 35.24 14.89 -7.76
CA PRO A 72 34.85 13.49 -7.67
C PRO A 72 35.06 13.03 -6.23
N ILE A 73 33.99 12.59 -5.57
CA ILE A 73 34.14 11.79 -4.35
C ILE A 73 34.78 10.50 -4.83
N PHE A 74 36.11 10.46 -4.82
CA PHE A 74 36.89 9.26 -5.07
C PHE A 74 36.62 8.30 -3.90
N LEU A 75 35.50 7.58 -3.96
CA LEU A 75 35.43 6.25 -3.37
C LEU A 75 36.34 5.37 -4.25
N GLY A 76 37.63 5.41 -3.91
CA GLY A 76 38.73 4.89 -4.71
C GLY A 76 38.70 3.37 -4.89
N ARG A 77 37.86 2.89 -5.81
CA ARG A 77 38.03 1.57 -6.44
C ARG A 77 37.70 1.67 -7.91
N ILE A 78 38.77 1.66 -8.69
CA ILE A 78 38.82 1.74 -10.15
C ILE A 78 38.17 0.51 -10.82
N PHE A 79 37.80 -0.52 -10.05
CA PHE A 79 37.39 -1.84 -10.55
C PHE A 79 35.96 -2.27 -10.20
N GLN A 80 35.08 -1.37 -9.76
CA GLN A 80 33.77 -1.78 -9.23
C GLN A 80 32.59 -1.22 -10.03
N GLU A 81 31.75 -2.12 -10.54
CA GLU A 81 30.42 -1.83 -11.10
C GLU A 81 29.45 -1.30 -10.02
N SER A 82 29.77 -1.56 -8.75
CA SER A 82 28.93 -1.26 -7.59
C SER A 82 29.67 -0.40 -6.55
N PHE A 83 28.99 0.64 -6.06
CA PHE A 83 29.51 1.57 -5.05
C PHE A 83 28.64 1.49 -3.80
N LEU A 84 29.18 0.91 -2.72
CA LEU A 84 28.47 0.86 -1.43
C LEU A 84 28.62 2.20 -0.70
N ILE A 85 27.49 2.84 -0.39
CA ILE A 85 27.39 4.06 0.41
C ILE A 85 26.73 3.68 1.73
N GLY A 86 27.46 3.84 2.84
CA GLY A 86 26.95 3.53 4.17
C GLY A 86 28.05 3.63 5.23
N PRO A 87 27.72 3.96 6.49
CA PRO A 87 26.41 4.39 6.97
C PRO A 87 26.00 5.76 6.40
N VAL A 88 24.75 5.88 5.95
CA VAL A 88 24.27 7.07 5.23
C VAL A 88 24.08 8.26 6.18
N THR A 89 24.56 9.44 5.79
CA THR A 89 24.38 10.71 6.49
C THR A 89 23.75 11.73 5.54
N PRO A 90 23.24 12.89 6.02
CA PRO A 90 22.70 13.93 5.14
C PRO A 90 23.69 14.39 4.06
N ALA A 91 25.00 14.29 4.31
CA ALA A 91 26.03 14.64 3.34
C ALA A 91 26.07 13.71 2.11
N HIS A 92 25.49 12.51 2.18
CA HIS A 92 25.36 11.61 1.04
C HIS A 92 24.12 11.91 0.18
N ALA A 93 23.20 12.76 0.65
CA ALA A 93 22.03 13.15 -0.14
C ALA A 93 22.45 13.98 -1.36
N GLY A 94 21.86 13.73 -2.53
CA GLY A 94 22.16 14.47 -3.75
C GLY A 94 21.98 13.67 -5.03
N THR A 95 22.30 14.29 -6.15
CA THR A 95 22.23 13.65 -7.47
C THR A 95 23.55 13.01 -7.84
N TYR A 96 23.49 11.77 -8.31
CA TYR A 96 24.65 10.99 -8.73
C TYR A 96 24.57 10.68 -10.23
N ARG A 97 25.73 10.64 -10.89
CA ARG A 97 25.89 10.16 -12.27
C ARG A 97 27.12 9.26 -12.36
N CYS A 98 27.13 8.36 -13.32
CA CYS A 98 28.31 7.54 -13.57
C CYS A 98 28.71 7.55 -15.04
N ARG A 99 29.98 7.25 -15.32
CA ARG A 99 30.48 6.97 -16.67
C ARG A 99 31.54 5.87 -16.63
N GLY A 100 31.75 5.20 -17.76
CA GLY A 100 32.73 4.14 -17.93
C GLY A 100 33.90 4.56 -18.83
N SER A 101 35.09 4.02 -18.58
CA SER A 101 36.23 4.11 -19.52
C SER A 101 36.32 2.84 -20.37
N TYR A 102 36.76 2.99 -21.62
CA TYR A 102 36.94 1.86 -22.52
C TYR A 102 38.21 1.05 -22.19
N PRO A 103 38.19 -0.29 -22.36
CA PRO A 103 39.35 -1.16 -22.08
C PRO A 103 40.62 -0.76 -22.82
N HIS A 104 40.47 -0.37 -24.08
CA HIS A 104 41.57 -0.12 -25.02
C HIS A 104 41.91 1.38 -25.16
N SER A 105 41.13 2.24 -24.52
CA SER A 105 41.32 3.70 -24.50
C SER A 105 40.90 4.28 -23.14
N PRO A 106 41.72 4.12 -22.08
CA PRO A 106 41.37 4.58 -20.71
C PRO A 106 41.18 6.10 -20.59
N THR A 107 41.66 6.88 -21.56
CA THR A 107 41.46 8.33 -21.67
C THR A 107 40.14 8.72 -22.31
N GLU A 108 39.47 7.77 -22.97
CA GLU A 108 38.17 7.94 -23.61
C GLU A 108 37.07 7.49 -22.65
N TRP A 109 36.06 8.35 -22.50
CA TRP A 109 34.98 8.17 -21.54
C TRP A 109 33.63 8.09 -22.24
N SER A 110 32.76 7.23 -21.72
CA SER A 110 31.36 7.17 -22.11
C SER A 110 30.64 8.48 -21.79
N ALA A 111 29.45 8.66 -22.38
CA ALA A 111 28.53 9.68 -21.90
C ALA A 111 28.15 9.43 -20.43
N LEU A 112 27.84 10.50 -19.70
CA LEU A 112 27.30 10.39 -18.34
C LEU A 112 25.94 9.70 -18.35
N SER A 113 25.69 8.89 -17.33
CA SER A 113 24.38 8.28 -17.08
C SER A 113 23.31 9.34 -16.82
N ASP A 114 22.05 8.90 -16.89
CA ASP A 114 20.96 9.70 -16.32
C ASP A 114 21.21 9.95 -14.82
N PRO A 115 20.78 11.12 -14.31
CA PRO A 115 20.92 11.45 -12.90
C PRO A 115 20.09 10.51 -12.03
N LEU A 116 20.68 10.07 -10.93
CA LEU A 116 20.00 9.32 -9.87
C LEU A 116 20.05 10.12 -8.57
N ALA A 117 18.90 10.57 -8.09
CA ALA A 117 18.80 11.29 -6.82
C ALA A 117 18.76 10.31 -5.65
N ILE A 118 19.72 10.42 -4.72
CA ILE A 118 19.72 9.71 -3.44
C ILE A 118 19.13 10.62 -2.38
N MET A 119 18.02 10.17 -1.79
CA MET A 119 17.31 10.89 -0.75
C MET A 119 17.55 10.23 0.60
N VAL A 120 17.89 11.04 1.61
CA VAL A 120 18.18 10.55 2.96
C VAL A 120 17.03 10.90 3.89
N THR A 121 16.37 9.90 4.48
CA THR A 121 15.19 10.09 5.36
C THR A 121 15.55 10.01 6.84
N GLY A 122 14.65 10.52 7.69
CA GLY A 122 14.79 10.45 9.15
C GLY A 122 15.53 11.62 9.80
N VAL A 123 15.83 12.68 9.05
CA VAL A 123 16.63 13.81 9.53
C VAL A 123 15.76 14.88 10.21
N HIS A 124 14.60 15.17 9.63
CA HIS A 124 13.62 16.12 10.18
C HIS A 124 12.43 15.40 10.84
N ARG A 125 11.64 16.12 11.65
CA ARG A 125 10.41 15.58 12.26
C ARG A 125 9.41 15.17 11.19
N LYS A 126 8.68 14.06 11.43
CA LYS A 126 7.70 13.53 10.48
C LYS A 126 6.53 14.50 10.26
N PRO A 127 6.02 14.63 9.02
CA PRO A 127 4.74 15.29 8.76
C PRO A 127 3.57 14.37 9.10
N SER A 128 2.36 14.93 9.09
CA SER A 128 1.11 14.20 9.17
C SER A 128 0.51 14.02 7.76
N LEU A 129 -0.11 12.87 7.52
CA LEU A 129 -0.75 12.54 6.25
C LEU A 129 -2.22 12.20 6.50
N LEU A 130 -3.12 12.86 5.78
CA LEU A 130 -4.57 12.72 5.89
C LEU A 130 -5.20 12.49 4.51
N ALA A 131 -6.29 11.74 4.46
CA ALA A 131 -7.11 11.61 3.25
C ALA A 131 -8.39 12.42 3.40
N LEU A 132 -8.72 13.20 2.37
CA LEU A 132 -9.93 14.01 2.29
C LEU A 132 -10.80 13.53 1.12
N PRO A 133 -12.10 13.24 1.34
CA PRO A 133 -12.84 13.37 2.61
C PRO A 133 -12.55 12.25 3.63
N GLY A 134 -11.93 11.15 3.20
CA GLY A 134 -11.57 10.04 4.06
C GLY A 134 -10.79 8.96 3.30
N PRO A 135 -10.34 7.90 4.00
CA PRO A 135 -9.52 6.83 3.42
C PRO A 135 -10.31 5.82 2.58
N LEU A 136 -11.63 5.74 2.76
CA LEU A 136 -12.53 4.92 1.94
C LEU A 136 -13.00 5.74 0.74
N VAL A 137 -12.54 5.37 -0.45
CA VAL A 137 -12.79 6.09 -1.69
C VAL A 137 -13.65 5.21 -2.60
N LYS A 138 -14.72 5.74 -3.19
CA LYS A 138 -15.51 4.97 -4.15
C LYS A 138 -14.77 4.91 -5.48
N SER A 139 -14.84 3.75 -6.15
CA SER A 139 -14.26 3.59 -7.48
C SER A 139 -14.76 4.67 -8.45
N GLY A 140 -13.83 5.40 -9.07
CA GLY A 140 -14.11 6.51 -9.99
C GLY A 140 -14.07 7.91 -9.35
N GLU A 141 -14.05 8.01 -8.02
CA GLU A 141 -13.92 9.30 -7.31
C GLU A 141 -12.45 9.74 -7.18
N THR A 142 -12.24 11.00 -6.79
CA THR A 142 -10.92 11.56 -6.52
C THR A 142 -10.73 11.72 -5.02
N VAL A 143 -9.55 11.38 -4.52
CA VAL A 143 -9.15 11.61 -3.12
C VAL A 143 -8.03 12.63 -3.09
N THR A 144 -8.04 13.48 -2.07
CA THR A 144 -6.91 14.39 -1.80
C THR A 144 -6.12 13.85 -0.62
N LEU A 145 -4.85 13.52 -0.83
CA LEU A 145 -3.93 13.22 0.26
C LEU A 145 -3.25 14.52 0.69
N GLN A 146 -3.60 14.99 1.89
CA GLN A 146 -3.04 16.19 2.47
C GLN A 146 -1.88 15.81 3.38
N CYS A 147 -0.70 16.31 3.03
CA CYS A 147 0.47 16.20 3.88
C CYS A 147 0.76 17.55 4.53
N SER A 148 0.86 17.59 5.86
CA SER A 148 1.03 18.82 6.61
C SER A 148 2.09 18.70 7.70
N SER A 149 2.73 19.80 8.04
CA SER A 149 3.68 19.86 9.14
C SER A 149 3.69 21.26 9.76
N ASP A 150 3.85 21.32 11.07
CA ASP A 150 4.13 22.58 11.79
C ASP A 150 5.51 23.16 11.42
N THR A 151 6.38 22.34 10.82
CA THR A 151 7.64 22.80 10.23
C THR A 151 7.39 23.33 8.82
N VAL A 152 8.02 24.44 8.47
CA VAL A 152 7.95 25.01 7.13
C VAL A 152 8.90 24.24 6.20
N PHE A 153 8.37 23.21 5.54
CA PHE A 153 9.02 22.51 4.44
C PHE A 153 8.76 23.24 3.13
N GLY A 154 9.80 23.32 2.29
CA GLY A 154 9.69 23.87 0.94
C GLY A 154 9.21 22.85 -0.08
N HIS A 155 9.42 21.57 0.22
CA HIS A 155 9.03 20.46 -0.66
C HIS A 155 8.39 19.36 0.17
N PHE A 156 7.38 18.74 -0.42
CA PHE A 156 6.78 17.52 0.08
C PHE A 156 6.97 16.42 -0.95
N PHE A 157 7.03 15.19 -0.45
CA PHE A 157 7.09 14.00 -1.27
C PHE A 157 6.11 12.95 -0.77
N LEU A 158 5.35 12.37 -1.68
CA LEU A 158 4.42 11.27 -1.40
C LEU A 158 4.97 9.99 -2.01
N HIS A 159 4.96 8.92 -1.22
CA HIS A 159 5.46 7.60 -1.59
C HIS A 159 4.37 6.55 -1.35
N SER A 160 4.14 5.71 -2.34
CA SER A 160 3.35 4.49 -2.25
C SER A 160 4.27 3.30 -1.94
N GLU A 161 3.89 2.44 -0.98
CA GLU A 161 4.76 1.34 -0.54
C GLU A 161 4.85 0.15 -1.50
N VAL A 162 3.91 0.02 -2.44
CA VAL A 162 3.83 -1.15 -3.33
C VAL A 162 4.44 -0.85 -4.69
N THR A 163 4.29 0.39 -5.18
CA THR A 163 4.90 0.88 -6.42
C THR A 163 6.24 1.57 -6.13
N PHE A 164 7.29 0.74 -6.04
CA PHE A 164 8.65 1.09 -5.58
C PHE A 164 9.43 2.19 -6.33
N GLU A 165 8.87 2.87 -7.33
CA GLU A 165 9.70 3.60 -8.31
C GLU A 165 9.50 5.12 -8.34
N GLU A 166 8.38 5.69 -7.88
CA GLU A 166 8.14 7.13 -8.06
C GLU A 166 7.66 7.87 -6.80
N LEU A 167 8.51 8.77 -6.31
CA LEU A 167 8.15 9.76 -5.29
C LEU A 167 7.45 10.92 -5.97
N LEU A 168 6.16 11.12 -5.68
CA LEU A 168 5.43 12.28 -6.20
C LEU A 168 5.88 13.53 -5.44
N HIS A 169 6.41 14.51 -6.16
CA HIS A 169 6.94 15.75 -5.60
C HIS A 169 5.95 16.91 -5.76
N LEU A 170 5.74 17.67 -4.68
CA LEU A 170 5.05 18.96 -4.72
C LEU A 170 5.82 20.02 -3.92
N VAL A 171 5.63 21.28 -4.31
CA VAL A 171 6.12 22.43 -3.54
C VAL A 171 5.17 22.66 -2.37
N GLY A 172 5.74 22.87 -1.18
CA GLY A 172 4.97 23.15 0.03
C GLY A 172 4.39 24.56 0.02
N GLU A 173 3.15 24.68 0.46
CA GLU A 173 2.45 25.95 0.66
C GLU A 173 2.43 26.31 2.15
N LEU A 174 2.56 27.58 2.47
CA LEU A 174 2.51 28.05 3.87
C LEU A 174 1.09 27.90 4.42
N HIS A 175 0.94 27.22 5.55
CA HIS A 175 -0.37 27.02 6.17
C HIS A 175 -0.26 26.90 7.69
N GLY A 176 -1.08 27.65 8.43
CA GLY A 176 -1.23 27.49 9.88
C GLY A 176 0.05 27.65 10.72
N GLY A 177 1.03 28.43 10.26
CA GLY A 177 2.34 28.56 10.92
C GLY A 177 3.36 27.48 10.52
N GLY A 178 2.96 26.51 9.70
CA GLY A 178 3.81 25.50 9.10
C GLY A 178 3.64 25.46 7.58
N SER A 179 3.65 24.27 7.00
CA SER A 179 3.48 24.06 5.56
C SER A 179 2.66 22.81 5.24
N GLN A 180 2.04 22.78 4.06
CA GLN A 180 1.29 21.64 3.57
C GLN A 180 1.40 21.45 2.05
N ALA A 181 1.04 20.26 1.57
CA ALA A 181 0.83 19.97 0.17
C ALA A 181 -0.37 19.03 -0.01
N ASN A 182 -1.15 19.24 -1.07
CA ASN A 182 -2.34 18.48 -1.38
C ASN A 182 -2.13 17.70 -2.68
N TYR A 183 -2.14 16.36 -2.59
CA TYR A 183 -2.01 15.47 -3.73
C TYR A 183 -3.39 14.98 -4.16
N SER A 184 -3.87 15.43 -5.32
CA SER A 184 -5.13 14.95 -5.89
C SER A 184 -4.88 13.70 -6.73
N ILE A 185 -5.48 12.57 -6.34
CA ILE A 185 -5.30 11.29 -7.02
C ILE A 185 -6.66 10.72 -7.44
N ASN A 186 -6.77 10.32 -8.70
CA ASN A 186 -7.97 9.74 -9.27
C ASN A 186 -8.03 8.22 -9.01
N SER A 187 -9.14 7.71 -8.47
CA SER A 187 -9.32 6.27 -8.20
C SER A 187 -9.69 5.43 -9.43
N THR A 188 -9.51 5.99 -10.63
CA THR A 188 -9.83 5.29 -11.89
C THR A 188 -8.93 4.08 -12.10
N THR A 189 -7.73 4.07 -11.50
CA THR A 189 -6.78 2.95 -11.55
C THR A 189 -6.85 2.09 -10.29
N SER A 190 -6.57 0.79 -10.48
CA SER A 190 -6.41 -0.19 -9.39
C SER A 190 -5.27 0.17 -8.44
N ASP A 191 -4.33 0.99 -8.90
CA ASP A 191 -3.00 1.23 -8.30
C ASP A 191 -3.07 2.21 -7.12
N LEU A 192 -4.24 2.80 -6.86
CA LEU A 192 -4.47 3.67 -5.70
C LEU A 192 -4.74 2.87 -4.41
N ALA A 193 -5.13 1.60 -4.53
CA ALA A 193 -5.52 0.74 -3.41
C ALA A 193 -4.27 0.26 -2.64
N GLU A 194 -3.55 1.19 -2.00
CA GLU A 194 -2.22 0.99 -1.44
C GLU A 194 -1.99 1.83 -0.16
N THR A 195 -0.83 1.61 0.47
CA THR A 195 -0.38 2.38 1.63
C THR A 195 0.52 3.53 1.19
N PHE A 196 0.21 4.74 1.68
CA PHE A 196 0.96 5.95 1.39
C PHE A 196 1.71 6.47 2.62
N ARG A 197 2.87 7.05 2.38
CA ARG A 197 3.64 7.84 3.36
C ARG A 197 4.08 9.15 2.73
N CYS A 198 4.18 10.17 3.57
CA CYS A 198 4.67 11.48 3.15
C CYS A 198 5.95 11.87 3.88
N TYR A 199 6.76 12.66 3.19
CA TYR A 199 8.01 13.25 3.65
C TYR A 199 8.01 14.76 3.37
N GLY A 200 8.71 15.51 4.20
CA GLY A 200 9.00 16.94 3.96
C GLY A 200 10.50 17.19 3.84
N SER A 201 10.89 18.19 3.05
CA SER A 201 12.26 18.71 3.01
C SER A 201 12.29 20.23 2.95
N VAL A 202 13.39 20.80 3.45
CA VAL A 202 13.63 22.24 3.43
C VAL A 202 14.26 22.67 2.11
N THR A 203 14.03 23.92 1.71
CA THR A 203 14.40 24.46 0.39
C THR A 203 15.89 24.33 0.05
N HIS A 204 16.77 24.47 1.04
CA HIS A 204 18.22 24.43 0.84
C HIS A 204 18.82 23.01 0.86
N SER A 205 18.03 21.99 1.19
CA SER A 205 18.46 20.59 1.21
C SER A 205 17.34 19.65 0.71
N PRO A 206 16.95 19.75 -0.57
CA PRO A 206 15.76 19.07 -1.08
C PRO A 206 15.83 17.54 -1.05
N TYR A 207 17.04 16.97 -1.05
CA TYR A 207 17.28 15.51 -0.97
C TYR A 207 17.36 14.99 0.47
N VAL A 208 17.29 15.88 1.48
CA VAL A 208 17.31 15.51 2.89
C VAL A 208 15.88 15.58 3.41
N LEU A 209 15.32 14.42 3.69
CA LEU A 209 13.91 14.25 4.01
C LEU A 209 13.69 14.08 5.52
N SER A 210 12.48 14.42 5.95
CA SER A 210 11.97 14.06 7.27
C SER A 210 11.94 12.56 7.50
N ALA A 211 11.67 12.16 8.74
CA ALA A 211 11.08 10.86 9.01
C ALA A 211 9.75 10.72 8.24
N PRO A 212 9.39 9.49 7.81
CA PRO A 212 8.10 9.26 7.15
C PRO A 212 6.93 9.59 8.09
N SER A 213 5.83 10.06 7.51
CA SER A 213 4.54 10.10 8.20
C SER A 213 4.09 8.70 8.65
N ASP A 214 3.09 8.66 9.51
CA ASP A 214 2.37 7.40 9.76
C ASP A 214 1.74 6.90 8.45
N PRO A 215 1.70 5.57 8.22
CA PRO A 215 1.14 5.01 7.00
C PRO A 215 -0.36 5.30 6.91
N LEU A 216 -0.81 5.67 5.72
CA LEU A 216 -2.21 5.89 5.41
C LEU A 216 -2.65 4.90 4.34
N ASN A 217 -3.54 3.99 4.70
CA ASN A 217 -4.11 3.02 3.76
C ASN A 217 -5.29 3.65 3.02
N ILE A 218 -5.25 3.63 1.69
CA ILE A 218 -6.38 4.04 0.85
C ILE A 218 -7.10 2.80 0.35
N VAL A 219 -8.40 2.75 0.59
CA VAL A 219 -9.24 1.62 0.26
C VAL A 219 -10.22 2.03 -0.84
N ILE A 220 -10.27 1.27 -1.91
CA ILE A 220 -11.22 1.49 -3.01
C ILE A 220 -12.44 0.59 -2.82
N THR A 221 -13.60 1.21 -2.63
CA THR A 221 -14.90 0.53 -2.46
C THR A 221 -15.66 0.45 -3.80
N GLY A 222 -16.68 -0.41 -3.85
CA GLY A 222 -17.52 -0.62 -5.04
C GLY A 222 -16.87 -1.46 -6.13
N LYS A 223 -15.94 -2.35 -5.76
CA LYS A 223 -15.32 -3.31 -6.70
C LYS A 223 -16.08 -4.64 -6.81
N TYR A 224 -16.92 -4.95 -5.82
CA TYR A 224 -17.67 -6.20 -5.72
C TYR A 224 -19.08 -5.95 -5.20
N GLU A 225 -19.98 -6.92 -5.36
CA GLU A 225 -21.38 -6.81 -4.91
C GLU A 225 -21.48 -6.60 -3.38
N LYS A 226 -22.44 -5.77 -2.95
CA LYS A 226 -22.63 -5.41 -1.55
C LYS A 226 -23.02 -6.62 -0.68
N PRO A 227 -22.48 -6.75 0.55
CA PRO A 227 -22.97 -7.69 1.53
C PRO A 227 -24.23 -7.19 2.25
N SER A 228 -24.85 -8.06 3.03
CA SER A 228 -25.98 -7.76 3.91
C SER A 228 -25.51 -7.60 5.36
N LEU A 229 -25.98 -6.56 6.04
CA LEU A 229 -25.68 -6.28 7.44
C LEU A 229 -26.95 -6.45 8.30
N SER A 230 -26.82 -7.14 9.43
CA SER A 230 -27.90 -7.36 10.38
C SER A 230 -27.41 -7.21 11.83
N ALA A 231 -28.32 -6.97 12.77
CA ALA A 231 -28.02 -6.84 14.19
C ALA A 231 -28.76 -7.91 14.99
N GLN A 232 -28.08 -8.49 15.97
CA GLN A 232 -28.66 -9.38 16.98
C GLN A 232 -28.47 -8.76 18.38
N PRO A 233 -29.51 -8.73 19.23
CA PRO A 233 -30.88 -9.26 19.01
C PRO A 233 -31.73 -8.41 18.05
N GLY A 234 -31.32 -7.17 17.79
CA GLY A 234 -31.97 -6.25 16.87
C GLY A 234 -31.26 -4.90 16.82
N PRO A 235 -31.76 -3.95 16.01
CA PRO A 235 -31.14 -2.63 15.86
C PRO A 235 -31.43 -1.67 17.02
N THR A 236 -32.40 -1.98 17.88
CA THR A 236 -32.73 -1.17 19.06
C THR A 236 -32.54 -2.00 20.31
N VAL A 237 -31.64 -1.56 21.20
CA VAL A 237 -31.28 -2.27 22.43
C VAL A 237 -31.29 -1.34 23.64
N GLN A 238 -31.35 -1.90 24.83
CA GLN A 238 -31.17 -1.15 26.08
C GLN A 238 -29.68 -0.89 26.36
N ALA A 239 -29.40 0.19 27.09
CA ALA A 239 -28.04 0.51 27.53
C ALA A 239 -27.45 -0.65 28.34
N GLY A 240 -26.25 -1.09 27.96
CA GLY A 240 -25.55 -2.22 28.58
C GLY A 240 -25.84 -3.59 27.97
N GLU A 241 -26.81 -3.73 27.06
CA GLU A 241 -27.04 -4.98 26.32
C GLU A 241 -25.95 -5.21 25.27
N ASN A 242 -25.57 -6.47 25.06
CA ASN A 242 -24.58 -6.82 24.03
C ASN A 242 -25.22 -6.82 22.63
N VAL A 243 -24.58 -6.12 21.71
CA VAL A 243 -24.97 -6.10 20.30
C VAL A 243 -23.94 -6.83 19.46
N ILE A 244 -24.40 -7.71 18.58
CA ILE A 244 -23.58 -8.35 17.56
C ILE A 244 -24.09 -7.92 16.19
N LEU A 245 -23.19 -7.40 15.36
CA LEU A 245 -23.49 -7.11 13.97
C LEU A 245 -22.98 -8.24 13.08
N SER A 246 -23.86 -8.86 12.32
CA SER A 246 -23.52 -9.94 11.39
C SER A 246 -23.53 -9.42 9.96
N CYS A 247 -22.36 -9.45 9.32
CA CYS A 247 -22.20 -9.13 7.91
C CYS A 247 -22.08 -10.43 7.11
N SER A 248 -22.86 -10.58 6.03
CA SER A 248 -22.89 -11.82 5.25
C SER A 248 -23.09 -11.59 3.76
N SER A 249 -22.57 -12.51 2.95
CA SER A 249 -22.77 -12.53 1.50
C SER A 249 -22.70 -13.96 0.97
N ARG A 250 -23.24 -14.19 -0.23
CA ARG A 250 -22.98 -15.41 -1.02
C ARG A 250 -21.63 -15.36 -1.73
N CYS A 251 -21.10 -14.16 -1.97
CA CYS A 251 -19.72 -14.00 -2.42
C CYS A 251 -18.79 -14.52 -1.32
N SER A 252 -17.82 -15.33 -1.73
CA SER A 252 -16.85 -15.97 -0.84
C SER A 252 -15.74 -15.02 -0.43
N PHE A 253 -16.10 -13.87 0.14
CA PHE A 253 -15.13 -12.93 0.69
C PHE A 253 -14.31 -13.61 1.79
N ASP A 254 -13.01 -13.34 1.84
CA ASP A 254 -12.13 -13.89 2.87
C ASP A 254 -12.18 -13.07 4.15
N MET A 255 -12.47 -11.77 4.01
CA MET A 255 -12.48 -10.79 5.07
C MET A 255 -13.73 -9.91 4.96
N TYR A 256 -14.27 -9.52 6.11
CA TYR A 256 -15.31 -8.51 6.24
C TYR A 256 -14.78 -7.32 7.04
N HIS A 257 -15.25 -6.13 6.67
CA HIS A 257 -14.90 -4.87 7.31
C HIS A 257 -16.16 -4.16 7.75
N LEU A 258 -16.17 -3.65 8.98
CA LEU A 258 -17.28 -2.90 9.57
C LEU A 258 -16.81 -1.47 9.82
N SER A 259 -17.54 -0.51 9.25
CA SER A 259 -17.34 0.92 9.52
C SER A 259 -18.55 1.50 10.25
N ARG A 260 -18.28 2.50 11.08
CA ARG A 260 -19.29 3.32 11.74
C ARG A 260 -19.15 4.75 11.26
N GLU A 261 -20.26 5.36 10.91
CA GLU A 261 -20.29 6.74 10.42
C GLU A 261 -19.75 7.72 11.47
N GLY A 262 -18.79 8.58 11.07
CA GLY A 262 -18.13 9.53 11.95
C GLY A 262 -16.93 8.98 12.73
N GLU A 263 -16.60 7.69 12.60
CA GLU A 263 -15.39 7.09 13.18
C GLU A 263 -14.36 6.77 12.11
N ALA A 264 -13.09 7.04 12.41
CA ALA A 264 -11.98 6.78 11.52
C ALA A 264 -11.44 5.34 11.59
N ARG A 265 -11.94 4.52 12.51
CA ARG A 265 -11.42 3.18 12.77
C ARG A 265 -12.40 2.12 12.26
N GLU A 266 -11.95 1.29 11.33
CA GLU A 266 -12.69 0.12 10.89
C GLU A 266 -12.32 -1.13 11.70
N LEU A 267 -13.30 -2.02 11.90
CA LEU A 267 -13.08 -3.36 12.45
C LEU A 267 -13.04 -4.36 11.30
N SER A 268 -12.10 -5.30 11.32
CA SER A 268 -11.96 -6.30 10.26
C SER A 268 -11.91 -7.70 10.86
N LEU A 269 -12.67 -8.63 10.29
CA LEU A 269 -12.74 -10.03 10.73
C LEU A 269 -12.65 -10.98 9.54
N SER A 270 -12.11 -12.17 9.77
CA SER A 270 -12.10 -13.23 8.76
C SER A 270 -13.51 -13.79 8.57
N ALA A 271 -13.88 -14.07 7.34
CA ALA A 271 -15.15 -14.70 7.03
C ALA A 271 -15.16 -16.16 7.50
N VAL A 272 -16.32 -16.59 7.96
CA VAL A 272 -16.63 -17.97 8.36
C VAL A 272 -17.72 -18.51 7.44
N PRO A 273 -17.55 -19.71 6.87
CA PRO A 273 -18.62 -20.36 6.12
C PRO A 273 -19.82 -20.65 7.00
N SER A 274 -21.01 -20.36 6.49
CA SER A 274 -22.30 -20.61 7.15
C SER A 274 -23.01 -21.80 6.49
N ILE A 275 -23.87 -22.47 7.27
CA ILE A 275 -24.63 -23.65 6.84
C ILE A 275 -25.55 -23.34 5.65
N ASN A 276 -25.98 -22.08 5.52
CA ASN A 276 -26.85 -21.62 4.44
C ASN A 276 -26.11 -21.34 3.12
N GLY A 277 -24.83 -21.73 3.01
CA GLY A 277 -24.00 -21.48 1.83
C GLY A 277 -23.57 -20.01 1.67
N THR A 278 -23.66 -19.22 2.75
CA THR A 278 -23.15 -17.86 2.82
C THR A 278 -21.81 -17.83 3.56
N PHE A 279 -21.07 -16.75 3.40
CA PHE A 279 -19.87 -16.43 4.17
C PHE A 279 -20.20 -15.24 5.04
N GLN A 280 -19.93 -15.31 6.34
CA GLN A 280 -20.30 -14.25 7.28
C GLN A 280 -19.20 -13.95 8.29
N ALA A 281 -19.26 -12.77 8.90
CA ALA A 281 -18.47 -12.43 10.07
C ALA A 281 -19.35 -11.70 11.09
N ASP A 282 -19.20 -12.10 12.36
CA ASP A 282 -19.96 -11.57 13.48
C ASP A 282 -19.09 -10.64 14.31
N PHE A 283 -19.45 -9.36 14.35
CA PHE A 283 -18.74 -8.28 15.03
C PHE A 283 -19.41 -8.00 16.39
N PRO A 284 -18.83 -8.47 17.51
CA PRO A 284 -19.34 -8.13 18.83
C PRO A 284 -18.97 -6.67 19.16
N LEU A 285 -19.97 -5.80 19.31
CA LEU A 285 -19.77 -4.41 19.74
C LEU A 285 -19.58 -4.29 21.26
N GLY A 286 -19.91 -5.35 22.01
CA GLY A 286 -19.95 -5.32 23.47
C GLY A 286 -21.19 -4.59 24.01
N PRO A 287 -21.15 -4.13 25.27
CA PRO A 287 -22.26 -3.44 25.90
C PRO A 287 -22.60 -2.13 25.19
N ALA A 288 -23.85 -1.99 24.77
CA ALA A 288 -24.32 -0.82 24.05
C ALA A 288 -24.24 0.44 24.91
N THR A 289 -23.34 1.35 24.55
CA THR A 289 -23.17 2.65 25.22
C THR A 289 -23.66 3.81 24.37
N HIS A 290 -23.48 3.74 23.05
CA HIS A 290 -23.83 4.80 22.11
C HIS A 290 -24.35 4.17 20.80
N GLY A 291 -25.40 4.76 20.24
CA GLY A 291 -25.93 4.34 18.92
C GLY A 291 -25.10 4.86 17.76
N GLY A 292 -25.30 4.33 16.56
CA GLY A 292 -24.57 4.75 15.37
C GLY A 292 -25.07 4.06 14.10
N THR A 293 -24.70 4.62 12.94
CA THR A 293 -25.00 4.01 11.63
C THR A 293 -23.80 3.20 11.17
N TYR A 294 -24.03 1.91 10.93
CA TYR A 294 -22.99 0.97 10.52
C TYR A 294 -23.15 0.54 9.06
N ARG A 295 -22.04 0.29 8.40
CA ARG A 295 -21.98 -0.33 7.07
C ARG A 295 -20.92 -1.43 7.09
N CYS A 296 -21.14 -2.48 6.29
CA CYS A 296 -20.14 -3.53 6.13
C CYS A 296 -19.73 -3.74 4.68
N PHE A 297 -18.52 -4.26 4.51
CA PHE A 297 -17.86 -4.47 3.24
C PHE A 297 -17.17 -5.84 3.23
N GLY A 298 -17.02 -6.44 2.06
CA GLY A 298 -16.24 -7.67 1.86
C GLY A 298 -14.98 -7.42 1.03
N SER A 299 -13.91 -8.18 1.31
CA SER A 299 -12.67 -8.16 0.53
C SER A 299 -12.03 -9.55 0.42
N PHE A 300 -11.06 -9.67 -0.50
CA PHE A 300 -10.26 -10.87 -0.68
C PHE A 300 -8.85 -10.66 -0.13
N ARG A 301 -8.22 -11.72 0.38
CA ARG A 301 -6.83 -11.63 0.90
C ARG A 301 -5.82 -11.24 -0.18
N THR A 302 -6.11 -11.57 -1.43
CA THR A 302 -5.28 -11.20 -2.59
C THR A 302 -5.42 -9.73 -2.99
N ALA A 303 -6.46 -9.04 -2.51
CA ALA A 303 -6.74 -7.63 -2.81
C ALA A 303 -7.29 -6.89 -1.57
N PRO A 304 -6.50 -6.74 -0.50
CA PRO A 304 -6.98 -6.28 0.82
C PRO A 304 -7.47 -4.83 0.83
N TYR A 305 -7.05 -4.01 -0.13
CA TYR A 305 -7.44 -2.60 -0.27
C TYR A 305 -8.57 -2.38 -1.30
N LYS A 306 -9.13 -3.46 -1.85
CA LYS A 306 -10.27 -3.40 -2.79
C LYS A 306 -11.48 -4.07 -2.17
N TRP A 307 -12.50 -3.28 -1.89
CA TRP A 307 -13.67 -3.73 -1.14
C TRP A 307 -14.92 -3.72 -2.02
N SER A 308 -15.94 -4.45 -1.57
CA SER A 308 -17.27 -4.42 -2.14
C SER A 308 -17.92 -3.03 -2.08
N ASP A 309 -19.07 -2.89 -2.73
CA ASP A 309 -20.03 -1.85 -2.36
C ASP A 309 -20.41 -1.98 -0.87
N PRO A 310 -20.72 -0.86 -0.20
CA PRO A 310 -21.20 -0.90 1.17
C PRO A 310 -22.54 -1.62 1.26
N SER A 311 -22.76 -2.34 2.36
CA SER A 311 -24.10 -2.78 2.75
C SER A 311 -25.06 -1.60 2.90
N ASP A 312 -26.36 -1.90 2.92
CA ASP A 312 -27.33 -0.91 3.34
C ASP A 312 -27.01 -0.43 4.78
N PRO A 313 -27.18 0.87 5.07
CA PRO A 313 -26.84 1.42 6.38
C PRO A 313 -27.75 0.84 7.46
N LEU A 314 -27.16 0.40 8.57
CA LEU A 314 -27.87 -0.14 9.71
C LEU A 314 -27.74 0.81 10.92
N PRO A 315 -28.78 1.60 11.24
CA PRO A 315 -28.79 2.44 12.44
C PRO A 315 -29.04 1.57 13.68
N VAL A 316 -28.08 1.57 14.60
CA VAL A 316 -28.22 0.97 15.94
C VAL A 316 -28.56 2.07 16.93
N SER A 317 -29.64 1.88 17.69
CA SER A 317 -30.15 2.84 18.67
C SER A 317 -30.10 2.23 20.08
N VAL A 318 -29.63 3.03 21.04
CA VAL A 318 -29.53 2.61 22.44
C VAL A 318 -30.58 3.38 23.23
N THR A 319 -31.40 2.63 23.97
CA THR A 319 -32.49 3.15 24.81
C THR A 319 -32.16 2.92 26.28
N GLY A 320 -32.71 3.75 27.17
CA GLY A 320 -32.43 3.66 28.62
C GLY A 320 -31.24 4.51 29.09
N ASN A 321 -31.25 4.84 30.38
CA ASN A 321 -30.26 5.71 31.01
C ASN A 321 -29.25 4.84 31.78
N PRO A 322 -27.93 4.92 31.53
CA PRO A 322 -26.92 4.09 32.20
C PRO A 322 -26.82 4.30 33.72
N SER A 323 -27.58 5.24 34.29
CA SER A 323 -27.50 5.67 35.69
C SER A 323 -28.38 4.89 36.69
N ARG A 324 -29.11 3.85 36.29
CA ARG A 324 -30.04 3.12 37.21
C ARG A 324 -29.63 1.72 37.66
N SER A 325 -28.45 1.22 37.31
CA SER A 325 -28.03 -0.15 37.64
C SER A 325 -27.02 -0.29 38.79
N TRP A 326 -26.72 0.77 39.55
CA TRP A 326 -26.09 0.60 40.86
C TRP A 326 -27.15 0.61 41.97
N PRO A 327 -27.45 -0.54 42.59
CA PRO A 327 -28.08 -0.51 43.89
C PRO A 327 -27.12 0.22 44.85
N SER A 328 -27.62 1.26 45.49
CA SER A 328 -26.93 1.90 46.61
C SER A 328 -26.55 0.81 47.64
N PRO A 329 -25.34 0.82 48.21
CA PRO A 329 -24.98 -0.18 49.23
C PRO A 329 -25.87 0.04 50.45
N THR A 330 -26.84 -0.85 50.67
CA THR A 330 -27.55 -0.94 51.93
C THR A 330 -26.57 -1.48 52.98
N GLU A 331 -26.34 -0.71 54.04
CA GLU A 331 -25.56 -1.15 55.20
C GLU A 331 -26.05 -2.52 55.71
N PRO A 332 -25.17 -3.52 55.91
CA PRO A 332 -25.53 -4.71 56.64
C PRO A 332 -25.31 -4.47 58.14
N SER A 333 -26.41 -4.50 58.89
CA SER A 333 -26.41 -4.57 60.35
C SER A 333 -25.65 -5.81 60.84
N SER A 334 -24.74 -5.58 61.78
CA SER A 334 -23.99 -6.58 62.54
C SER A 334 -24.86 -7.64 63.22
N LYS A 335 -24.52 -8.93 63.07
CA LYS A 335 -24.53 -9.94 64.14
C LYS A 335 -23.91 -11.29 63.70
N THR A 336 -22.66 -11.47 64.13
CA THR A 336 -22.03 -12.64 64.75
C THR A 336 -22.37 -14.07 64.26
N GLY A 337 -21.31 -14.80 63.85
CA GLY A 337 -21.26 -16.27 63.88
C GLY A 337 -20.15 -16.86 62.99
N ILE A 338 -18.94 -17.01 63.53
CA ILE A 338 -17.81 -17.78 62.92
C ILE A 338 -18.02 -19.26 63.30
N PRO A 339 -17.78 -20.25 62.39
CA PRO A 339 -16.50 -20.97 62.44
C PRO A 339 -15.87 -21.31 61.07
N GLN A 340 -14.57 -20.96 60.98
CA GLN A 340 -13.42 -21.67 60.40
C GLN A 340 -13.52 -22.37 59.01
N THR A 341 -12.78 -21.79 58.06
CA THR A 341 -12.21 -22.44 56.87
C THR A 341 -10.84 -23.07 57.18
N PRO A 342 -10.41 -24.10 56.44
CA PRO A 342 -9.01 -24.34 56.13
C PRO A 342 -8.68 -23.78 54.73
N ALA A 343 -7.57 -23.07 54.65
CA ALA A 343 -6.98 -22.54 53.43
C ALA A 343 -6.24 -23.65 52.65
N CYS A 344 -6.25 -23.55 51.32
CA CYS A 344 -5.25 -24.19 50.45
C CYS A 344 -4.60 -23.13 49.58
N SER A 345 -3.28 -23.16 49.61
CA SER A 345 -2.27 -22.32 48.97
C SER A 345 -1.90 -22.78 47.56
N ASP A 346 -1.24 -21.86 46.86
CA ASP A 346 -0.44 -21.93 45.64
C ASP A 346 0.13 -23.30 45.23
N TRP A 347 0.18 -23.53 43.91
CA TRP A 347 1.08 -24.53 43.31
C TRP A 347 1.92 -23.89 42.20
N ASP A 348 3.23 -24.01 42.38
CA ASP A 348 4.31 -23.59 41.51
C ASP A 348 4.41 -24.38 40.20
N LEU A 349 5.06 -23.72 39.24
CA LEU A 349 5.55 -24.21 37.97
C LEU A 349 6.83 -25.06 38.14
N SER A 350 6.88 -26.24 37.51
CA SER A 350 8.16 -26.83 37.05
C SER A 350 7.96 -27.91 35.99
N GLY A 351 8.45 -27.60 34.78
CA GLY A 351 9.18 -28.45 33.82
C GLY A 351 8.68 -29.84 33.42
N HIS A 352 8.54 -30.09 32.10
CA HIS A 352 9.41 -31.02 31.37
C HIS A 352 9.09 -31.06 29.85
N ASP A 353 10.14 -30.92 29.03
CA ASP A 353 10.26 -31.32 27.63
C ASP A 353 10.32 -32.86 27.52
N PRO A 354 9.89 -33.50 26.41
CA PRO A 354 10.86 -33.75 25.32
C PRO A 354 10.32 -33.80 23.88
N LEU A 355 11.25 -33.57 22.95
CA LEU A 355 11.19 -33.78 21.49
C LEU A 355 10.91 -35.25 21.08
N HIS A 356 10.10 -35.45 20.03
CA HIS A 356 10.52 -36.18 18.81
C HIS A 356 9.53 -36.05 17.64
N HIS A 357 10.13 -36.00 16.44
CA HIS A 357 9.60 -35.84 15.08
C HIS A 357 8.40 -36.71 14.66
N LEU A 358 7.60 -36.20 13.71
CA LEU A 358 7.27 -36.89 12.43
C LEU A 358 6.75 -35.90 11.37
N LEU A 359 7.45 -35.91 10.22
CA LEU A 359 7.17 -35.19 8.98
C LEU A 359 6.06 -35.89 8.19
N LEU A 360 5.04 -35.16 7.71
CA LEU A 360 4.24 -35.54 6.55
C LEU A 360 3.78 -34.27 5.79
N SER A 361 4.01 -34.28 4.47
CA SER A 361 3.89 -33.19 3.49
C SER A 361 2.45 -32.67 3.28
N PRO A 362 2.27 -31.43 2.79
CA PRO A 362 0.96 -30.92 2.40
C PRO A 362 0.55 -31.45 1.02
N ALA A 363 -0.57 -32.17 0.97
CA ALA A 363 -1.25 -32.51 -0.27
C ALA A 363 -2.06 -31.29 -0.76
N SER A 364 -1.79 -30.92 -2.00
CA SER A 364 -2.50 -29.89 -2.77
C SER A 364 -4.00 -30.15 -2.80
N LEU A 365 -4.80 -29.27 -2.21
CA LEU A 365 -6.19 -29.07 -2.62
C LEU A 365 -6.27 -27.82 -3.49
N VAL A 366 -6.27 -28.05 -4.80
CA VAL A 366 -6.80 -27.11 -5.79
C VAL A 366 -8.31 -27.08 -5.56
N LEU A 367 -8.80 -26.04 -4.89
CA LEU A 367 -10.23 -25.77 -4.81
C LEU A 367 -10.59 -24.82 -5.94
N GLN A 368 -11.32 -25.40 -6.89
CA GLN A 368 -11.89 -24.79 -8.07
C GLN A 368 -12.54 -23.44 -7.74
N GLN A 369 -12.00 -22.37 -8.32
CA GLN A 369 -12.53 -21.03 -8.25
C GLN A 369 -13.86 -20.99 -9.01
N LYS A 370 -14.98 -21.06 -8.29
CA LYS A 370 -16.29 -20.68 -8.85
C LYS A 370 -16.35 -19.16 -8.85
N GLU A 371 -15.97 -18.57 -9.98
CA GLU A 371 -16.36 -17.22 -10.35
C GLU A 371 -17.89 -17.11 -10.31
N CYS A 372 -18.41 -16.35 -9.35
CA CYS A 372 -19.72 -15.71 -9.43
C CYS A 372 -19.72 -14.53 -8.44
N CYS A 373 -19.06 -13.43 -8.80
CA CYS A 373 -19.51 -12.10 -8.37
C CYS A 373 -19.56 -11.27 -9.66
N CYS A 374 -20.74 -11.22 -10.27
CA CYS A 374 -20.97 -10.57 -11.56
C CYS A 374 -20.82 -9.04 -11.44
N ASN A 375 -20.02 -8.45 -12.30
CA ASN A 375 -19.99 -6.99 -12.50
C ASN A 375 -21.14 -6.56 -13.43
N GLY A 376 -22.10 -5.81 -12.90
CA GLY A 376 -22.99 -4.92 -13.66
C GLY A 376 -24.38 -5.46 -14.03
N PRO A 377 -25.36 -4.56 -14.28
CA PRO A 377 -26.78 -4.89 -14.26
C PRO A 377 -27.23 -5.45 -15.61
N ARG A 378 -27.61 -6.74 -15.65
CA ARG A 378 -28.47 -7.26 -16.70
C ARG A 378 -29.58 -8.12 -16.11
N ALA A 379 -30.79 -7.71 -16.45
CA ALA A 379 -32.05 -8.30 -16.07
C ALA A 379 -32.06 -9.83 -16.25
N CYS A 380 -32.36 -10.56 -15.17
CA CYS A 380 -32.85 -11.93 -15.27
C CYS A 380 -34.33 -11.85 -15.68
N GLY A 381 -34.58 -11.83 -16.99
CA GLY A 381 -35.89 -12.16 -17.54
C GLY A 381 -36.19 -13.64 -17.26
N GLY A 382 -37.32 -13.89 -16.62
CA GLY A 382 -37.80 -15.25 -16.40
C GLY A 382 -38.10 -15.95 -17.72
N GLN A 383 -37.79 -17.24 -17.79
CA GLN A 383 -38.40 -18.13 -18.76
C GLN A 383 -38.96 -19.36 -18.07
N ASN A 384 -40.18 -19.66 -18.52
CA ASN A 384 -41.16 -20.55 -17.98
C ASN A 384 -40.75 -22.02 -18.06
N SER A 385 -41.33 -22.76 -17.12
CA SER A 385 -41.68 -24.16 -17.21
C SER A 385 -42.24 -24.56 -18.58
N GLU A 386 -41.69 -25.63 -19.17
CA GLU A 386 -42.47 -26.51 -20.04
C GLU A 386 -42.06 -27.98 -19.84
N SER A 387 -43.11 -28.78 -19.72
CA SER A 387 -43.19 -30.20 -19.43
C SER A 387 -43.12 -31.07 -20.68
N GLY A 388 -42.60 -32.29 -20.52
CA GLY A 388 -42.79 -33.43 -21.43
C GLY A 388 -41.77 -34.52 -21.08
N GLY A 389 -42.09 -35.78 -20.79
CA GLY A 389 -43.26 -36.57 -21.15
C GLY A 389 -42.78 -37.74 -21.99
N LEU A 390 -42.81 -38.94 -21.37
CA LEU A 390 -42.40 -40.29 -21.82
C LEU A 390 -40.92 -40.66 -21.65
#